data_AF-A0A2V7KBS7-F1
#
_entry.id   AF-A0A2V7KBS7-F1
#
_cell.length_a   1.000
_cell.length_b   1.000
_cell.length_c   1.000
_cell.angle_alpha   90.00
_cell.angle_beta   90.00
_cell.angle_gamma   90.00
#
_symmetry.space_group_name_H-M   'P 1'
#
loop_
_entity.id
_entity.type
_entity.pdbx_description
1 polymer ?
#
loop_
_entity_poly.entity_id
_entity_poly.type
_entity_poly.pdbx_seq_one_letter_code
_entity_poly.pdbx_strand_id
1 'polypeptide(L)' 'MFTGIVAAVGRLAAVSQNNGAALRITAPFRAVKKGESIAVNGACLTVERVVKGGFTVQAVGTTLGRTLIGE' A
#
# COMPACT_ATOMS: atom_id res chain seq x y z
N MET A 1 11.76 -2.74 -7.90
CA MET A 1 12.46 -3.90 -7.33
C MET A 1 12.78 -3.61 -5.87
N PHE A 2 12.60 -4.58 -4.97
CA PHE A 2 12.74 -4.41 -3.51
C PHE A 2 13.84 -5.33 -2.97
N THR A 3 14.45 -4.97 -1.84
CA THR A 3 15.49 -5.78 -1.18
C THR A 3 14.94 -6.82 -0.20
N GLY A 4 13.67 -6.71 0.18
CA GLY A 4 13.07 -7.51 1.26
C GLY A 4 13.32 -6.96 2.67
N ILE A 5 14.12 -5.91 2.83
CA ILE A 5 14.35 -5.24 4.11
C ILE A 5 13.24 -4.19 4.33
N VAL A 6 12.49 -4.33 5.43
CA VAL A 6 11.39 -3.41 5.77
C VAL A 6 11.95 -2.04 6.13
N ALA A 7 11.62 -1.02 5.34
CA ALA A 7 12.12 0.35 5.54
C ALA A 7 11.34 1.14 6.60
N ALA A 8 10.07 0.82 6.82
CA ALA A 8 9.21 1.45 7.81
C ALA A 8 8.01 0.57 8.13
N VAL A 9 7.42 0.77 9.32
CA VAL A 9 6.13 0.19 9.71
C VAL A 9 5.08 1.29 9.66
N GLY A 10 3.99 1.02 8.95
CA GLY A 10 2.83 1.91 8.85
C GLY A 10 1.61 1.34 9.58
N ARG A 11 0.50 2.08 9.51
CA ARG A 11 -0.81 1.67 10.01
C ARG A 11 -1.86 1.80 8.93
N LEU A 12 -2.72 0.79 8.80
CA LEU A 12 -3.90 0.87 7.95
C LEU A 12 -4.91 1.83 8.60
N ALA A 13 -5.20 2.93 7.92
CA ALA A 13 -6.07 4.00 8.42
C ALA A 13 -7.51 3.87 7.90
N ALA A 14 -7.70 3.34 6.69
CA ALA A 14 -9.01 3.07 6.12
C ALA A 14 -8.93 2.06 4.98
N VAL A 15 -10.04 1.35 4.75
CA VAL A 15 -10.25 0.43 3.62
C VAL A 15 -11.57 0.81 2.95
N SER A 16 -11.60 0.83 1.63
CA SER A 16 -12.83 0.97 0.84
C SER A 16 -12.87 -0.11 -0.25
N GLN A 17 -13.99 -0.83 -0.35
CA GLN A 17 -14.17 -1.84 -1.38
C GLN A 17 -14.68 -1.18 -2.67
N ASN A 18 -13.88 -1.25 -3.73
CA ASN A 18 -14.25 -0.75 -5.05
C ASN A 18 -13.52 -1.57 -6.13
N ASN A 19 -14.20 -2.60 -6.65
CA ASN A 19 -13.65 -3.54 -7.63
C ASN A 19 -12.25 -4.06 -7.25
N GLY A 20 -12.08 -4.38 -5.96
CA GLY A 20 -10.81 -4.52 -5.26
C GLY A 20 -10.88 -3.81 -3.91
N ALA A 21 -9.72 -3.46 -3.34
CA ALA A 21 -9.65 -2.68 -2.09
C ALA A 21 -8.74 -1.47 -2.26
N ALA A 22 -9.27 -0.28 -1.97
CA ALA A 22 -8.48 0.93 -1.80
C ALA A 22 -8.07 1.05 -0.33
N LEU A 23 -6.76 1.14 -0.09
CA LEU A 23 -6.17 1.20 1.24
C LEU A 23 -5.58 2.58 1.47
N ARG A 24 -5.88 3.19 2.62
CA ARG A 24 -5.16 4.38 3.11
C ARG A 24 -4.21 3.95 4.21
N ILE A 25 -2.92 4.18 4.02
CA ILE A 25 -1.87 3.76 4.95
C ILE A 25 -1.15 5.01 5.45
N THR A 26 -1.06 5.17 6.78
CA THR A 26 -0.17 6.15 7.40
C THR A 26 1.18 5.50 7.64
N ALA A 27 2.26 6.16 7.26
CA ALA A 27 3.61 5.60 7.37
C ALA A 27 4.65 6.73 7.42
N PRO A 28 5.76 6.56 8.16
CA PRO A 28 6.79 7.59 8.34
C PRO A 28 7.76 7.68 7.16
N PHE A 29 7.25 7.62 5.92
CA PHE A 29 8.08 7.84 4.73
C PHE A 29 8.26 9.33 4.47
N ARG A 30 9.50 9.72 4.16
CA ARG A 30 9.84 11.13 3.89
C ARG A 30 9.48 11.59 2.47
N ALA A 31 9.50 10.68 1.49
CA ALA A 31 9.37 11.06 0.07
C ALA A 31 8.67 9.97 -0.76
N VAL A 32 7.39 9.73 -0.48
CA VAL A 32 6.55 8.87 -1.31
C VAL A 32 6.02 9.66 -2.52
N LYS A 33 6.05 9.06 -3.70
CA LYS A 33 5.61 9.68 -4.97
C LYS A 33 4.44 8.91 -5.58
N LYS A 34 3.50 9.65 -6.19
CA LYS A 34 2.43 9.04 -7.00
C LYS A 34 3.06 8.23 -8.16
N GLY A 35 2.53 7.02 -8.38
CA GLY A 35 2.96 6.11 -9.43
C GLY A 35 4.17 5.25 -9.05
N GLU A 36 4.80 5.46 -7.90
CA GLU A 36 5.90 4.59 -7.47
C GLU A 36 5.38 3.23 -6.98
N SER A 37 6.24 2.22 -7.11
CA SER A 37 5.99 0.90 -6.53
C SER A 37 6.39 0.89 -5.06
N ILE A 38 5.46 0.52 -4.19
CA ILE A 38 5.67 0.35 -2.76
C ILE A 38 5.25 -1.05 -2.33
N ALA A 39 6.10 -1.72 -1.55
CA ALA A 39 5.78 -3.04 -1.01
C ALA A 39 5.05 -2.89 0.34
N VAL A 40 3.85 -3.45 0.46
CA VAL A 40 3.08 -3.52 1.70
C VAL A 40 2.94 -4.99 2.08
N ASN A 41 3.51 -5.40 3.22
CA ASN A 41 3.60 -6.81 3.63
C ASN A 41 4.09 -7.73 2.50
N GLY A 42 5.09 -7.28 1.74
CA GLY A 42 5.69 -8.03 0.64
C GLY A 42 4.94 -7.95 -0.70
N ALA A 43 3.70 -7.46 -0.73
CA ALA A 43 2.96 -7.26 -1.98
C ALA A 43 3.33 -5.93 -2.63
N CYS A 44 3.74 -5.97 -3.90
CA CYS A 44 4.02 -4.77 -4.68
C CYS A 44 2.70 -4.08 -5.08
N LEU A 45 2.55 -2.81 -4.70
CA LEU A 45 1.41 -1.97 -5.03
C LEU A 45 1.86 -0.64 -5.62
N THR A 46 0.97 0.01 -6.36
CA THR A 46 1.22 1.34 -6.94
C THR A 46 0.60 2.43 -6.07
N VAL A 47 1.38 3.45 -5.73
CA VAL A 47 0.88 4.62 -5.01
C VAL A 47 -0.06 5.44 -5.90
N GLU A 48 -1.34 5.51 -5.54
CA GLU A 48 -2.34 6.27 -6.29
C GLU A 48 -2.36 7.75 -5.90
N ARG A 49 -2.26 8.04 -4.60
CA ARG A 49 -2.23 9.40 -4.05
C ARG A 49 -1.31 9.47 -2.85
N VAL A 50 -0.60 10.59 -2.74
CA VAL A 50 0.16 10.96 -1.54
C VAL A 50 -0.76 11.78 -0.65
N VAL A 51 -0.80 11.47 0.65
CA VAL A 51 -1.56 12.22 1.64
C VAL A 51 -0.65 12.66 2.77
N LYS A 52 -1.13 13.56 3.63
CA LYS A 52 -0.35 13.99 4.81
C LYS A 52 -0.02 12.77 5.69
N GLY A 53 1.27 12.46 5.83
CA GLY A 53 1.78 11.36 6.66
C GLY A 53 1.51 9.96 6.11
N GLY A 54 1.25 9.81 4.80
CA GLY A 54 0.95 8.50 4.23
C GLY A 54 0.61 8.53 2.75
N PHE A 55 -0.04 7.47 2.29
CA PHE A 55 -0.40 7.29 0.89
C PHE A 55 -1.62 6.39 0.73
N THR A 56 -2.16 6.35 -0.47
CA THR A 56 -3.21 5.40 -0.86
C THR A 56 -2.72 4.47 -1.97
N VAL A 57 -3.19 3.23 -1.94
CA VAL A 57 -2.92 2.18 -2.93
C VAL A 57 -4.21 1.43 -3.23
N GLN A 58 -4.25 0.78 -4.40
CA GLN A 58 -5.34 -0.13 -4.76
C GLN A 58 -4.79 -1.55 -4.93
N ALA A 59 -5.48 -2.50 -4.30
CA ALA A 59 -5.25 -3.93 -4.48
C ALA A 59 -6.38 -4.52 -5.33
N VAL A 60 -6.00 -5.18 -6.43
CA VAL A 60 -6.93 -5.93 -7.27
C VAL A 60 -7.33 -7.25 -6.61
N GLY A 61 -8.44 -7.85 -7.05
CA GLY A 61 -8.96 -9.11 -6.48
C GLY A 61 -7.92 -10.23 -6.38
N THR A 62 -7.06 -10.40 -7.40
CA THR A 62 -5.99 -11.42 -7.37
C THR A 62 -4.96 -11.15 -6.27
N THR A 63 -4.62 -9.88 -5.99
CA THR A 63 -3.71 -9.52 -4.90
C THR A 63 -4.33 -9.80 -3.55
N LEU A 64 -5.62 -9.47 -3.39
CA LEU A 64 -6.37 -9.78 -2.16
C LEU A 64 -6.41 -11.29 -1.90
N GLY A 65 -6.67 -12.10 -2.94
CA GLY A 65 -6.76 -13.56 -2.80
C GLY A 65 -5.42 -14.31 -2.73
N ARG A 66 -4.27 -13.65 -2.88
CA ARG A 66 -2.94 -14.29 -2.90
C ARG A 66 -1.93 -13.67 -1.94
N THR A 67 -2.32 -12.69 -1.15
CA THR A 67 -1.45 -11.99 -0.20
C THR A 67 -2.21 -11.70 1.09
N LEU A 68 -1.49 -11.36 2.16
CA LEU A 68 -2.07 -10.98 3.45
C LEU A 68 -2.87 -9.66 3.41
N ILE A 69 -3.00 -9.01 2.24
CA ILE A 69 -3.80 -7.79 2.11
C ILE A 69 -5.32 -8.10 2.11
N GLY A 70 -5.71 -9.33 1.79
CA GLY A 70 -7.11 -9.76 1.82
C GLY A 70 -7.66 -10.11 3.21
N GLU A 71 -6.81 -10.14 4.25
CA GLU A 71 -7.16 -10.46 5.64
C GLU A 71 -7.41 -9.19 6.46
#